data_AF-A0A7J4AZE3-F1
#
_entry.id   AF-A0A7J4AZE3-F1
#
_cell.length_a   1.000
_cell.length_b   1.000
_cell.length_c   1.000
_cell.angle_alpha   90.00
_cell.angle_beta   90.00
_cell.angle_gamma   90.00
#
_symmetry.space_group_name_H-M   'P 1'
#
loop_
_entity.id
_entity.type
_entity.pdbx_description
1 polymer ?
#
loop_
_entity_poly.entity_id
_entity_poly.type
_entity_poly.pdbx_seq_one_letter_code
_entity_poly.pdbx_strand_id
1 'polypeptide(L)' 'MAYHDPRFLSKRNRIYDEPRQILQSISGIELIEMKRNREGSFCCGKASRF' A
#
# COMPACT_ATOMS: atom_id res chain seq x y z
N MET A 1 0.24 12.57 -0.59
CA MET A 1 1.11 11.40 -0.83
C MET A 1 0.25 10.18 -1.07
N ALA A 2 0.47 9.42 -2.14
CA ALA A 2 -0.26 8.17 -2.39
C ALA A 2 0.51 6.95 -1.86
N TYR A 3 -0.21 6.00 -1.25
CA TYR A 3 0.38 4.76 -0.73
C TYR A 3 -0.01 3.56 -1.59
N HIS A 4 1.01 2.81 -2.04
CA HIS A 4 0.83 1.56 -2.79
C HIS A 4 1.02 0.37 -1.85
N ASP A 5 -0.04 -0.40 -1.61
CA ASP A 5 0.01 -1.54 -0.69
C ASP A 5 0.96 -2.65 -1.20
N PRO A 6 2.02 -3.01 -0.44
CA PRO A 6 2.91 -4.11 -0.80
C PRO A 6 2.18 -5.45 -0.76
N ARG A 7 2.33 -6.28 -1.81
CA ARG A 7 1.66 -7.60 -1.90
C ARG A 7 1.91 -8.52 -0.71
N PHE A 8 3.08 -8.44 -0.08
CA PHE A 8 3.36 -9.28 1.10
C PHE A 8 2.48 -8.87 2.28
N LEU A 9 2.40 -7.57 2.57
CA LEU A 9 1.56 -7.05 3.64
C LEU A 9 0.07 -7.23 3.31
N SER A 10 -0.36 -6.87 2.10
CA SER A 10 -1.75 -7.00 1.68
C SER A 10 -2.19 -8.44 1.45
N LYS A 11 -1.66 -9.11 0.42
CA LYS A 11 -2.16 -10.41 -0.06
C LYS A 11 -1.82 -11.58 0.86
N ARG A 12 -0.67 -11.56 1.52
CA ARG A 12 -0.26 -12.68 2.39
C ARG A 12 -0.68 -12.47 3.83
N ASN A 13 -0.51 -11.25 4.35
CA ASN A 13 -0.68 -10.99 5.78
C ASN A 13 -1.94 -10.18 6.13
N ARG A 14 -2.65 -9.63 5.14
CA ARG A 14 -3.86 -8.78 5.34
C ARG A 14 -3.61 -7.57 6.25
N ILE A 15 -2.39 -7.05 6.22
CA ILE A 15 -1.95 -5.85 6.94
C ILE A 15 -2.19 -4.64 6.03
N TYR A 16 -3.00 -3.70 6.51
CA TYR A 16 -3.44 -2.52 5.74
C TYR A 16 -3.39 -1.23 6.55
N ASP A 17 -3.83 -1.28 7.81
CA ASP A 17 -4.10 -0.08 8.58
C ASP A 17 -2.83 0.41 9.29
N GLU A 18 -1.95 -0.49 9.70
CA GLU A 18 -0.71 -0.19 10.42
C GLU A 18 0.24 0.72 9.59
N PRO A 19 0.50 0.46 8.29
CA PRO A 19 1.28 1.38 7.47
C PRO A 19 0.61 2.75 7.30
N ARG A 20 -0.73 2.78 7.24
CA ARG A 20 -1.50 4.03 7.07
C ARG A 20 -1.46 4.88 8.34
N GLN A 21 -1.55 4.27 9.51
CA GLN A 21 -1.42 4.94 10.80
C GLN A 21 -0.05 5.61 10.93
N ILE A 22 1.02 4.92 10.53
CA ILE A 22 2.37 5.50 10.50
C ILE A 22 2.41 6.71 9.56
N LEU A 23 1.88 6.59 8.35
CA LEU A 23 1.85 7.70 7.38
C LEU A 23 1.04 8.90 7.88
N GLN A 24 -0.08 8.66 8.56
CA GLN A 24 -0.94 9.69 9.14
C GLN A 24 -0.31 10.38 10.36
N SER A 25 0.63 9.72 11.06
CA SER A 25 1.34 10.33 12.19
C SER A 25 2.37 11.40 11.77
N ILE A 26 2.70 11.48 10.47
CA ILE A 26 3.67 12.44 9.97
C ILE A 26 2.97 13.77 9.70
N SER A 27 3.35 14.81 10.44
CA SER A 27 2.77 16.15 10.32
C SER A 27 2.95 16.72 8.91
N GLY A 28 1.86 17.24 8.34
CA GLY A 28 1.89 17.91 7.03
C GLY A 28 1.73 16.97 5.83
N ILE A 29 1.50 15.67 6.03
CA ILE A 29 1.22 14.74 4.94
C ILE A 29 -0.28 14.45 4.86
N GLU A 30 -0.85 14.63 3.68
CA GLU A 30 -2.17 14.11 3.34
C GLU A 30 -2.03 12.76 2.64
N LEU A 31 -2.63 11.72 3.21
CA LEU A 31 -2.65 10.38 2.62
C LEU A 31 -3.79 10.27 1.60
N ILE A 32 -3.45 10.03 0.34
CA ILE A 32 -4.41 9.87 -0.77
C ILE A 32 -4.49 8.38 -1.13
N GLU A 33 -5.70 7.81 -1.02
CA GLU A 33 -5.95 6.42 -1.38
C GLU A 33 -6.18 6.25 -2.88
N MET A 34 -5.45 5.31 -3.49
CA MET A 34 -5.63 4.97 -4.90
C MET A 34 -6.84 4.04 -5.09
N LYS A 35 -7.44 4.07 -6.28
CA LYS A 35 -8.57 3.18 -6.66
C LYS A 35 -8.26 1.69 -6.48
N ARG A 36 -6.99 1.29 -6.63
CA ARG A 36 -6.50 -0.07 -6.43
C ARG A 36 -5.63 -0.13 -5.18
N ASN A 37 -6.28 -0.15 -4.02
CA ASN A 37 -5.65 -0.29 -2.71
C ASN A 37 -6.03 -1.62 -2.04
N ARG A 38 -5.43 -1.89 -0.88
CA ARG A 38 -5.70 -3.06 -0.03
C ARG A 38 -5.67 -4.37 -0.83
N GLU A 39 -6.75 -5.15 -0.81
CA GLU A 39 -6.88 -6.39 -1.58
C GLU A 39 -6.88 -6.17 -3.10
N GLY A 40 -7.25 -4.99 -3.57
CA GLY A 40 -7.19 -4.60 -4.98
C GLY A 40 -5.78 -4.19 -5.45
N SER A 41 -4.80 -4.15 -4.55
CA SER A 41 -3.42 -3.80 -4.90
C SER A 41 -2.76 -4.82 -5.81
N PHE A 42 -1.95 -4.31 -6.74
CA PHE A 42 -1.22 -5.09 -7.73
C PHE A 42 0.29 -4.90 -7.55
N CYS A 43 1.10 -5.69 -8.25
CA CYS A 43 2.54 -5.48 -8.23
C CYS A 43 2.87 -4.16 -8.94
N CYS A 44 3.71 -3.31 -8.35
CA CYS A 44 4.25 -2.11 -9.00
C CYS A 44 5.16 -2.41 -10.23
N GLY A 45 5.41 -3.69 -10.55
CA GLY A 45 6.37 -4.18 -11.56
C GLY A 45 7.76 -4.41 -10.92
N LYS A 46 8.62 -5.39 -11.28
CA LYS A 46 8.66 -6.40 -12.34
C LYS A 46 8.01 -7.73 -11.94
N ALA A 47 7.22 -8.31 -12.83
CA ALA A 47 7.20 -9.77 -12.97
C ALA A 47 8.35 -10.13 -13.90
N SER A 48 9.52 -10.51 -13.37
CA SER A 48 10.48 -11.23 -14.20
C SER A 48 9.91 -12.62 -14.44
N ARG A 49 9.11 -12.73 -15.50
CA ARG A 49 8.96 -13.99 -16.23
C ARG A 49 10.10 -13.99 -17.24
N PHE A 50 11.26 -14.46 -16.78
CA PHE A 50 12.28 -15.10 -17.60
C PHE A 50 12.59 -16.41 -16.88
#